data_AF-A0A7C6SLG6-F1
#
_entry.id   AF-A0A7C6SLG6-F1
#
_cell.length_a   1.000
_cell.length_b   1.000
_cell.length_c   1.000
_cell.angle_alpha   90.00
_cell.angle_beta   90.00
_cell.angle_gamma   90.00
#
_symmetry.space_group_name_H-M   'P 1'
#
loop_
_entity.id
_entity.type
_entity.pdbx_description
1 polymer ?
#
loop_
_entity_poly.entity_id
_entity_poly.type
_entity_poly.pdbx_seq_one_letter_code
_entity_poly.pdbx_strand_id
1 'polypeptide(L)'
;APCPRGWQYNTPDLMKINKLAVETCFWPLYEVIDGKYVVNYKPKNKLPVAEFLKAQGRFKHLFRPGNEHMIEDVQNEVDKRWEALLKLAGEE
;
A
#
# COMPACT_ATOMS: atom_id res chain seq x y z
N ALA A 1 -10.40 0.67 6.99
CA ALA A 1 -11.33 0.01 6.05
C ALA A 1 -11.56 0.92 4.83
N PRO A 2 -11.55 0.38 3.60
CA PRO A 2 -11.85 1.16 2.41
C PRO A 2 -13.25 1.77 2.45
N CYS A 3 -13.37 3.05 2.08
CA CYS A 3 -14.64 3.78 2.04
C CYS A 3 -15.01 4.08 0.58
N PRO A 4 -16.03 3.44 -0.01
CA PRO A 4 -16.36 3.61 -1.43
C PRO A 4 -16.62 5.07 -1.80
N ARG A 5 -17.39 5.79 -0.97
CA ARG A 5 -17.70 7.21 -1.17
C ARG A 5 -16.46 8.09 -1.06
N GLY A 6 -15.67 7.95 0.01
CA GLY A 6 -14.53 8.81 0.26
C GLY A 6 -13.33 8.55 -0.66
N TRP A 7 -13.12 7.28 -1.01
CA TRP A 7 -12.00 6.87 -1.86
C TRP A 7 -12.39 6.82 -3.35
N GLN A 8 -13.68 6.97 -3.65
CA GLN A 8 -14.25 7.02 -4.99
C GLN A 8 -13.92 5.76 -5.80
N TYR A 9 -14.43 4.62 -5.35
CA TYR A 9 -14.40 3.34 -6.07
C TYR A 9 -15.77 2.63 -5.95
N ASN A 10 -16.05 1.63 -6.80
CA ASN A 10 -17.34 0.94 -6.75
C ASN A 10 -17.42 0.00 -5.55
N THR A 11 -18.56 -0.07 -4.85
CA THR A 11 -18.73 -0.97 -3.70
C THR A 11 -18.32 -2.44 -3.96
N PRO A 12 -18.61 -3.05 -5.12
CA PRO A 12 -18.15 -4.42 -5.44
C PRO A 12 -16.63 -4.58 -5.51
N ASP A 13 -15.87 -3.50 -5.75
CA ASP A 13 -14.41 -3.54 -5.82
C ASP A 13 -13.73 -3.57 -4.43
N LEU A 14 -14.51 -3.61 -3.33
CA LEU A 14 -13.99 -3.61 -1.95
C LEU A 14 -12.88 -4.65 -1.73
N MET A 15 -13.11 -5.90 -2.15
CA MET A 15 -12.12 -6.97 -1.99
C MET A 15 -10.86 -6.73 -2.82
N LYS A 16 -11.03 -6.18 -4.03
CA LYS A 16 -9.91 -5.82 -4.90
C LYS A 16 -9.05 -4.71 -4.28
N ILE A 17 -9.67 -3.66 -3.74
CA ILE A 17 -8.98 -2.56 -3.07
C ILE A 17 -8.20 -3.05 -1.84
N ASN A 18 -8.80 -3.89 -1.01
CA ASN A 18 -8.12 -4.48 0.15
C ASN A 18 -6.91 -5.31 -0.29
N LYS A 19 -7.07 -6.15 -1.32
CA LYS A 19 -5.96 -6.95 -1.84
C LYS A 19 -4.83 -6.06 -2.37
N LEU A 20 -5.15 -5.04 -3.16
CA LEU A 20 -4.15 -4.10 -3.69
C LEU A 20 -3.40 -3.35 -2.57
N ALA A 21 -4.08 -2.96 -1.49
CA ALA A 21 -3.44 -2.27 -0.37
C ALA A 21 -2.34 -3.12 0.28
N VAL A 22 -2.58 -4.43 0.40
CA VAL A 22 -1.65 -5.38 0.99
C VAL A 22 -0.56 -5.80 0.00
N GLU A 23 -0.91 -6.12 -1.25
CA GLU A 23 0.05 -6.56 -2.29
C GLU A 23 1.06 -5.47 -2.69
N THR A 24 0.70 -4.19 -2.51
CA THR A 24 1.60 -3.05 -2.73
C THR A 24 2.42 -2.67 -1.49
N CYS A 25 2.18 -3.33 -0.35
CA CYS A 25 2.65 -2.96 0.99
C CYS A 25 2.30 -1.52 1.41
N PHE A 26 1.33 -0.87 0.76
CA PHE A 26 0.81 0.40 1.26
C PHE A 26 0.18 0.23 2.65
N TRP A 27 -0.44 -0.94 2.88
CA TRP A 27 -0.96 -1.36 4.16
C TRP A 27 -0.41 -2.76 4.53
N PRO A 28 0.80 -2.84 5.11
CA PRO A 28 1.38 -4.11 5.49
C PRO A 28 0.59 -4.74 6.65
N LEU A 29 0.54 -6.08 6.67
CA LEU A 29 -0.10 -6.84 7.75
C LEU A 29 0.99 -7.40 8.65
N TYR A 30 1.02 -6.91 9.89
CA TYR A 30 1.97 -7.33 10.92
C TYR A 30 1.34 -7.20 12.30
N GLU A 31 1.90 -7.93 13.25
CA GLU A 31 1.57 -7.89 14.66
C GLU A 31 2.80 -7.47 15.46
N VAL A 32 2.56 -6.85 16.63
CA VAL A 32 3.59 -6.56 17.62
C VAL A 32 3.20 -7.25 18.91
N ILE A 33 3.90 -8.32 19.25
CA ILE A 33 3.61 -9.18 20.39
C ILE A 33 4.80 -9.09 21.36
N ASP A 34 4.57 -8.54 22.55
CA ASP A 34 5.61 -8.32 23.56
C ASP A 34 6.85 -7.59 23.02
N GLY A 35 6.63 -6.58 22.17
CA GLY A 35 7.68 -5.79 21.53
C GLY A 35 8.37 -6.48 20.33
N LYS A 36 7.97 -7.70 19.96
CA LYS A 36 8.47 -8.41 18.79
C LYS A 36 7.55 -8.19 17.60
N TYR A 37 8.12 -7.79 16.47
CA TYR A 37 7.39 -7.59 15.23
C TYR A 37 7.30 -8.92 14.47
N VAL A 38 6.09 -9.24 13.99
CA VAL A 38 5.82 -10.44 13.17
C VAL A 38 5.09 -10.00 11.92
N VAL A 39 5.69 -10.18 10.74
CA VAL A 39 5.02 -9.89 9.47
C VAL A 39 4.08 -11.05 9.14
N ASN A 40 2.77 -10.81 9.19
CA ASN A 40 1.76 -11.84 8.93
C ASN A 40 1.61 -12.17 7.45
N TYR A 41 1.90 -11.21 6.58
CA TYR A 41 1.76 -11.39 5.14
C TYR A 41 2.86 -10.67 4.39
N LYS A 42 3.59 -11.44 3.57
CA LYS A 42 4.61 -10.97 2.65
C LYS A 42 4.16 -11.28 1.23
N PRO A 43 3.87 -10.26 0.39
CA PRO A 43 3.56 -10.49 -1.01
C PRO A 43 4.71 -11.24 -1.70
N LYS A 44 4.40 -12.28 -2.49
CA LYS A 44 5.43 -12.99 -3.28
C LYS A 44 6.11 -12.05 -4.27
N ASN A 45 5.30 -11.21 -4.91
CA ASN A 45 5.72 -10.18 -5.84
C ASN A 45 5.06 -8.87 -5.41
N LYS A 46 5.82 -7.97 -4.78
CA LYS A 46 5.31 -6.66 -4.37
C LYS A 46 4.89 -5.87 -5.61
N LEU A 47 3.64 -5.44 -5.65
CA LEU A 47 3.12 -4.62 -6.74
C LEU A 47 3.56 -3.15 -6.58
N PRO A 48 3.70 -2.39 -7.68
CA PRO A 48 3.89 -0.95 -7.60
C PRO A 48 2.71 -0.25 -6.92
N VAL A 49 2.99 0.75 -6.08
CA VAL A 49 1.96 1.50 -5.33
C VAL A 49 0.95 2.17 -6.27
N ALA A 50 1.38 2.51 -7.48
CA ALA A 50 0.54 3.07 -8.52
C ALA A 50 -0.71 2.22 -8.79
N GLU A 51 -0.64 0.89 -8.69
CA GLU A 51 -1.79 0.00 -8.93
C GLU A 51 -2.88 0.16 -7.87
N PHE A 52 -2.50 0.41 -6.61
CA PHE A 52 -3.43 0.75 -5.55
C PHE A 52 -3.98 2.18 -5.71
N LEU A 53 -3.12 3.15 -6.06
CA LEU A 53 -3.51 4.56 -6.21
C LEU A 53 -4.49 4.77 -7.38
N LYS A 54 -4.23 4.16 -8.54
CA LYS A 54 -5.08 4.24 -9.74
C LYS A 54 -6.50 3.75 -9.50
N ALA A 55 -6.67 2.77 -8.61
CA ALA A 55 -7.97 2.16 -8.32
C ALA A 55 -8.91 3.09 -7.51
N GLN A 56 -8.44 4.26 -7.06
CA GLN A 56 -9.18 5.16 -6.18
C GLN A 56 -9.29 6.55 -6.80
N GLY A 57 -10.52 7.06 -6.96
CA GLY A 57 -10.75 8.37 -7.56
C GLY A 57 -10.12 9.54 -6.79
N ARG A 58 -9.91 9.41 -5.48
CA ARG A 58 -9.24 10.46 -4.66
C ARG A 58 -7.82 10.78 -5.11
N PHE A 59 -7.14 9.86 -5.79
CA PHE A 59 -5.76 10.04 -6.28
C PHE A 59 -5.67 10.41 -7.77
N LYS A 60 -6.80 10.62 -8.46
CA LYS A 60 -6.81 10.95 -9.90
C LYS A 60 -5.92 12.13 -10.28
N HIS A 61 -5.75 13.11 -9.39
CA HIS A 61 -4.93 14.28 -9.64
C HIS A 61 -3.42 13.98 -9.70
N LEU A 62 -2.95 12.90 -9.05
CA LEU A 62 -1.55 12.47 -9.09
C LEU A 62 -1.15 11.90 -10.46
N PHE A 63 -2.11 11.45 -11.25
CA PHE A 63 -1.87 10.87 -12.59
C PHE A 63 -2.01 11.90 -13.73
N ARG A 64 -2.08 13.19 -13.41
CA ARG A 64 -2.04 14.25 -14.42
C ARG A 64 -0.60 14.44 -14.91
N PRO A 65 -0.38 14.80 -16.20
CA PRO A 65 0.97 15.07 -16.70
C PRO A 65 1.71 16.10 -15.85
N GLY A 66 2.98 15.80 -15.51
CA GLY A 66 3.83 16.63 -14.66
C GLY A 66 3.86 16.24 -13.18
N ASN A 67 3.00 15.32 -12.75
CA ASN A 67 2.93 14.82 -11.37
C ASN A 67 3.58 13.45 -11.17
N GLU A 68 4.32 12.94 -12.16
CA GLU A 68 4.93 11.60 -12.13
C GLU A 68 5.85 11.42 -10.90
N HIS A 69 6.59 12.47 -10.55
CA HIS A 69 7.46 12.51 -9.37
C HIS A 69 6.70 12.23 -8.06
N MET A 70 5.43 12.65 -7.95
CA MET A 70 4.65 12.42 -6.73
C MET A 70 4.36 10.93 -6.51
N ILE A 71 4.19 10.17 -7.59
CA ILE A 71 3.97 8.72 -7.50
C ILE A 71 5.26 8.02 -7.09
N GLU A 72 6.40 8.49 -7.61
CA GLU A 72 7.73 8.01 -7.22
C GLU A 72 8.02 8.30 -5.74
N ASP A 73 7.71 9.50 -5.25
CA ASP A 73 7.86 9.85 -3.83
C ASP A 73 7.03 8.93 -2.92
N VAL A 74 5.78 8.65 -3.32
CA VAL A 74 4.92 7.71 -2.58
C VAL A 74 5.46 6.30 -2.63
N GLN A 75 6.00 5.85 -3.77
CA GLN A 75 6.63 4.54 -3.91
C GLN A 75 7.83 4.41 -2.97
N ASN A 76 8.73 5.40 -2.97
CA ASN A 76 9.92 5.43 -2.14
C ASN A 76 9.57 5.41 -0.64
N GLU A 77 8.53 6.16 -0.22
CA GLU A 77 8.09 6.16 1.17
C GLU A 77 7.47 4.81 1.58
N VAL A 78 6.69 4.17 0.70
CA VAL A 78 6.15 2.82 0.96
C VAL A 78 7.27 1.79 1.08
N ASP A 79 8.25 1.83 0.18
CA ASP A 79 9.39 0.91 0.19
C ASP A 79 10.24 1.09 1.45
N LYS A 80 10.56 2.34 1.80
CA LYS A 80 11.29 2.67 3.04
C LYS A 80 10.59 2.14 4.30
N ARG A 81 9.26 2.33 4.40
CA ARG A 81 8.49 1.82 5.55
C ARG A 81 8.45 0.30 5.59
N TRP A 82 8.32 -0.33 4.43
CA TRP A 82 8.32 -1.78 4.31
C TRP A 82 9.66 -2.39 4.73
N GLU A 83 10.78 -1.83 4.27
CA GLU A 83 12.12 -2.22 4.68
C GLU A 83 12.35 -2.03 6.19
N ALA A 84 11.91 -0.89 6.74
CA ALA A 84 11.98 -0.65 8.18
C ALA A 84 11.19 -1.69 8.99
N LEU A 85 10.03 -2.11 8.50
CA LEU A 85 9.24 -3.18 9.12
C LEU A 85 9.96 -4.53 9.07
N LEU A 86 10.57 -4.89 7.92
CA LEU A 86 11.34 -6.12 7.79
C LEU A 86 12.55 -6.14 8.74
N LYS A 87 13.24 -5.01 8.89
CA LYS A 87 14.31 -4.82 9.88
C LYS A 87 13.83 -5.08 11.31
N LEU A 88 12.69 -4.49 11.68
CA LEU A 88 12.10 -4.68 13.01
C LEU A 88 11.68 -6.14 13.26
N ALA A 89 11.24 -6.84 12.22
CA ALA A 89 10.88 -8.26 12.27
C ALA A 89 12.09 -9.21 12.20
N GLY A 90 13.30 -8.71 11.92
CA GLY A 90 14.50 -9.53 11.74
C GLY A 90 14.47 -10.38 10.46
N GLU A 91 13.78 -9.92 9.42
CA GLU A 91 13.62 -10.61 8.13
C GLU A 91 14.46 -10.00 6.99
N GLU A 92 15.54 -9.29 7.34
CA GLU A 92 16.49 -8.70 6.38
C GLU A 92 17.65 -9.64 6.06
#